data_AF-M1AY85-F1
#
_entry.id   AF-M1AY85-F1
#
_cell.length_a   1.000
_cell.length_b   1.000
_cell.length_c   1.000
_cell.angle_alpha   90.00
_cell.angle_beta   90.00
_cell.angle_gamma   90.00
#
_symmetry.space_group_name_H-M   'P 1'
#
loop_
_entity.id
_entity.type
_entity.pdbx_description
1 polymer ?
#
loop_
_entity_poly.entity_id
_entity_poly.type
_entity_poly.pdbx_seq_one_letter_code
_entity_poly.pdbx_strand_id
1 'polypeptide(L)'
;MRYESQVAGLLAQDITFERGNLREECLLFSLSHANQFDPLLSFLDELCDIPRLRVLESRLQFFLLSHLADLVKIFSGSRIMKLFEDVAELLSWSTCSESCDPLEKITFRISCWSGLKLCLDESSHHTQDYKSSMEKCMEFLFTLLPSAHTDGPCQGKIFEEWSEAFRCLEKAQQGWLLDLLKVSEVNFTVANSLSFETVKKIQAIAKLVQSGSLPLTVLGKLKACLLDCRSQDIWDALTEVSITVQHAEGNAKRQWLIEALEISCITRFPSTALQFVGLLCGSCCIYRPVLIVDKFTVLSDLPVTLTSLLSDSSWMVVADSVVSYLWASTERIYEWNKQLKGGFDAESIDKSENDIACFLLLVMHQACVSLKDLLPSEKQLQLANMVVPANMDVHEFHARLNFDVKSLPLL
;
A
#
# COMPACT_ATOMS: atom_id res chain seq x y z
N MET A 1 7.86 43.27 -46.76
CA MET A 1 7.20 42.85 -45.50
C MET A 1 5.69 43.00 -45.66
N ARG A 2 4.99 41.92 -46.03
CA ARG A 2 3.51 41.85 -46.15
C ARG A 2 3.06 40.47 -45.64
N TYR A 3 3.26 40.20 -44.36
CA TYR A 3 2.70 39.00 -43.70
C TYR A 3 2.28 39.23 -42.25
N GLU A 4 2.58 40.38 -41.64
CA GLU A 4 2.20 40.67 -40.24
C GLU A 4 0.69 40.88 -40.06
N SER A 5 -0.03 41.36 -41.08
CA SER A 5 -1.46 41.68 -40.95
C SER A 5 -2.41 40.49 -41.12
N GLN A 6 -1.93 39.32 -41.57
CA GLN A 6 -2.77 38.13 -41.75
C GLN A 6 -2.72 37.14 -40.58
N VAL A 7 -1.71 37.22 -39.71
CA VAL A 7 -1.60 36.34 -38.53
C VAL A 7 -2.32 36.95 -37.31
N ALA A 8 -2.35 38.28 -37.20
CA ALA A 8 -3.02 38.97 -36.10
C ALA A 8 -4.55 38.77 -36.07
N GLY A 9 -5.17 38.35 -37.18
CA GLY A 9 -6.62 38.10 -37.26
C GLY A 9 -7.07 36.72 -36.77
N LEU A 10 -6.15 35.78 -36.52
CA LEU A 10 -6.46 34.40 -36.13
C LEU A 10 -6.23 34.10 -34.64
N LEU A 11 -5.59 35.01 -33.90
CA LEU A 11 -5.22 34.82 -32.49
C LEU A 11 -6.12 35.55 -31.49
N ALA A 12 -7.33 35.92 -31.91
CA ALA A 12 -8.36 36.43 -31.01
C ALA A 12 -9.28 35.29 -30.55
N GLN A 13 -8.74 34.39 -29.74
CA GLN A 13 -9.54 33.64 -28.79
C GLN A 13 -8.94 33.87 -27.42
N ASP A 14 -9.77 34.38 -26.52
CA ASP A 14 -9.45 34.74 -25.14
C ASP A 14 -8.75 33.60 -24.41
N ILE A 15 -7.42 33.63 -24.39
CA ILE A 15 -6.61 32.88 -23.44
C ILE A 15 -6.23 33.89 -22.37
N THR A 16 -6.88 33.82 -21.22
CA THR A 16 -6.44 34.52 -20.02
C THR A 16 -5.04 34.03 -19.68
N PHE A 17 -4.02 34.84 -20.01
CA PHE A 17 -2.63 34.56 -19.67
C PHE A 17 -2.46 34.59 -18.15
N GLU A 18 -2.44 33.41 -17.53
CA GLU A 18 -1.96 33.29 -16.17
C GLU A 18 -0.47 33.63 -16.13
N ARG A 19 -0.13 34.58 -15.26
CA ARG A 19 1.20 35.18 -15.13
C ARG A 19 2.19 34.15 -14.55
N GLY A 20 2.63 33.21 -15.37
CA GLY A 20 3.54 32.12 -14.99
C GLY A 20 3.89 31.13 -16.11
N ASN A 21 3.16 31.12 -17.23
CA ASN A 21 3.29 30.04 -18.24
C ASN A 21 4.35 30.27 -19.33
N LEU A 22 4.81 31.52 -19.57
CA LEU A 22 5.67 31.82 -20.73
C LEU A 22 6.99 31.02 -20.73
N ARG A 23 7.59 30.81 -19.55
CA ARG A 23 8.84 30.04 -19.46
C ARG A 23 8.61 28.55 -19.76
N GLU A 24 7.50 27.98 -19.28
CA GLU A 24 7.09 26.60 -19.57
C GLU A 24 6.77 26.43 -21.06
N GLU A 25 6.05 27.38 -21.66
CA GLU A 25 5.77 27.41 -23.09
C GLU A 25 7.04 27.49 -23.94
N CYS A 26 8.02 28.31 -23.53
CA CYS A 26 9.33 28.37 -24.18
C CYS A 26 10.10 27.04 -24.07
N LEU A 27 10.02 26.36 -22.91
CA LEU A 27 10.62 25.03 -22.75
C LEU A 27 9.91 23.99 -23.61
N LEU A 28 8.59 23.99 -23.65
CA LEU A 28 7.80 23.09 -24.50
C LEU A 28 8.10 23.32 -25.99
N PHE A 29 8.21 24.58 -26.40
CA PHE A 29 8.66 24.95 -27.74
C PHE A 29 10.05 24.40 -28.03
N SER A 30 10.98 24.54 -27.08
CA SER A 30 12.34 24.01 -27.21
C SER A 30 12.34 22.49 -27.35
N LEU A 31 11.60 21.78 -26.48
CA LEU A 31 11.47 20.32 -26.51
C LEU A 31 10.90 19.80 -27.84
N SER A 32 9.85 20.44 -28.34
CA SER A 32 9.17 20.04 -29.58
C SER A 32 10.00 20.28 -30.86
N HIS A 33 10.92 21.24 -30.84
CA HIS A 33 11.69 21.65 -32.02
C HIS A 33 13.19 21.34 -31.93
N ALA A 34 13.69 20.79 -30.82
CA ALA A 34 15.12 20.52 -30.62
C ALA A 34 15.74 19.61 -31.69
N ASN A 35 14.98 18.63 -32.21
CA ASN A 35 15.45 17.76 -33.29
C ASN A 35 15.65 18.48 -34.64
N GLN A 36 15.12 19.69 -34.79
CA GLN A 36 15.21 20.49 -36.03
C GLN A 36 16.23 21.63 -35.91
N PHE A 37 16.59 22.02 -34.68
CA PHE A 37 17.43 23.18 -34.41
C PHE A 37 18.48 22.86 -33.34
N ASP A 38 19.73 22.64 -33.77
CA ASP A 38 20.86 22.37 -32.87
C ASP A 38 21.00 23.36 -31.70
N PRO A 39 20.78 24.69 -31.86
CA PRO A 39 20.86 25.62 -30.74
C PRO A 39 19.84 25.34 -29.62
N LEU A 40 18.65 24.83 -29.95
CA LEU A 40 17.64 24.45 -28.96
C LEU A 40 18.04 23.17 -28.24
N LEU A 41 18.63 22.21 -28.97
CA LEU A 41 19.16 20.99 -28.38
C LEU A 41 20.31 21.29 -27.41
N SER A 42 21.27 22.13 -27.81
CA SER A 42 22.37 22.57 -26.93
C SER A 42 21.86 23.34 -25.71
N PHE A 43 20.84 24.20 -25.89
CA PHE A 43 20.21 24.91 -24.78
C PHE A 43 19.59 23.93 -23.76
N LEU A 44 18.85 22.92 -24.22
CA LEU A 44 18.26 21.91 -23.35
C LEU A 44 19.32 21.04 -22.67
N ASP A 45 20.38 20.66 -23.38
CA ASP A 45 21.49 19.88 -22.83
C ASP A 45 22.15 20.62 -21.65
N GLU A 46 22.51 21.90 -21.86
CA GLU A 46 23.08 22.76 -20.82
C GLU A 46 22.10 22.97 -19.66
N LEU A 47 20.81 23.14 -19.94
CA LEU A 47 19.78 23.32 -18.92
C LEU A 47 19.61 22.08 -18.04
N CYS A 48 19.74 20.89 -18.64
CA CYS A 48 19.66 19.60 -17.96
C CYS A 48 20.96 19.17 -17.27
N ASP A 49 22.05 19.95 -17.34
CA ASP A 49 23.23 19.69 -16.51
C ASP A 49 22.92 20.01 -15.03
N ILE A 50 23.35 19.11 -14.12
CA ILE A 50 23.04 19.20 -12.67
C ILE A 50 23.19 20.60 -12.07
N PRO A 51 24.31 21.34 -12.28
CA PRO A 51 24.48 22.63 -11.64
C PRO A 51 23.44 23.66 -12.07
N ARG A 52 23.01 23.62 -13.34
CA ARG A 52 21.98 24.53 -13.87
C ARG A 52 20.59 24.07 -13.44
N LEU A 53 20.33 22.77 -13.52
CA LEU A 53 19.05 22.20 -13.12
C LEU A 53 18.77 22.45 -11.63
N ARG A 54 19.79 22.35 -10.76
CA ARG A 54 19.67 22.62 -9.31
C ARG A 54 19.33 24.08 -8.98
N VAL A 55 19.80 25.03 -9.79
CA VAL A 55 19.57 26.48 -9.58
C VAL A 55 18.28 26.96 -10.26
N LEU A 56 17.68 26.12 -11.10
CA LEU A 56 16.44 26.42 -11.80
C LEU A 56 15.27 26.62 -10.82
N GLU A 57 14.30 27.46 -11.19
CA GLU A 57 13.06 27.62 -10.44
C GLU A 57 12.32 26.27 -10.29
N SER A 58 11.84 25.93 -9.08
CA SER A 58 11.22 24.64 -8.75
C SER A 58 10.15 24.23 -9.77
N ARG A 59 9.31 25.17 -10.18
CA ARG A 59 8.26 24.95 -11.19
C ARG A 59 8.81 24.46 -12.53
N LEU A 60 9.92 25.03 -13.01
CA LEU A 60 10.56 24.61 -14.25
C LEU A 60 11.32 23.28 -14.09
N GLN A 61 11.85 22.99 -12.88
CA GLN A 61 12.38 21.66 -12.59
C GLN A 61 11.29 20.60 -12.71
N PHE A 62 10.12 20.84 -12.09
CA PHE A 62 8.96 19.94 -12.16
C PHE A 62 8.48 19.76 -13.60
N PHE A 63 8.45 20.84 -14.37
CA PHE A 63 8.10 20.83 -15.78
C PHE A 63 9.05 19.93 -16.58
N LEU A 64 10.36 20.14 -16.48
CA LEU A 64 11.35 19.30 -17.18
C LEU A 64 11.26 17.82 -16.78
N LEU A 65 11.03 17.54 -15.49
CA LEU A 65 10.86 16.17 -15.01
C LEU A 65 9.59 15.50 -15.55
N SER A 66 8.50 16.25 -15.68
CA SER A 66 7.25 15.73 -16.26
C SER A 66 7.41 15.45 -17.77
N HIS A 67 8.38 16.09 -18.41
CA HIS A 67 8.71 15.96 -19.84
C HIS A 67 9.98 15.12 -20.11
N LEU A 68 10.37 14.23 -19.18
CA LEU A 68 11.53 13.34 -19.37
C LEU A 68 11.44 12.52 -20.67
N ALA A 69 10.23 12.08 -21.05
CA ALA A 69 10.02 11.32 -22.28
C ALA A 69 10.41 12.12 -23.53
N ASP A 70 10.14 13.43 -23.56
CA ASP A 70 10.52 14.30 -24.67
C ASP A 70 12.03 14.51 -24.72
N LEU A 71 12.70 14.63 -23.55
CA LEU A 71 14.16 14.68 -23.46
C LEU A 71 14.81 13.38 -23.97
N VAL A 72 14.22 12.23 -23.66
CA VAL A 72 14.68 10.91 -24.13
C VAL A 72 14.58 10.77 -25.65
N LYS A 73 13.61 11.44 -26.31
CA LYS A 73 13.48 11.42 -27.78
C LYS A 73 14.55 12.23 -28.50
N ILE A 74 15.07 13.27 -27.86
CA ILE A 74 15.97 14.25 -28.51
C ILE A 74 17.44 13.99 -28.17
N PHE A 75 17.73 13.41 -27.00
CA PHE A 75 19.11 13.17 -26.56
C PHE A 75 19.69 11.85 -27.09
N SER A 76 21.02 11.80 -27.17
CA SER A 76 21.74 10.58 -27.48
C SER A 76 21.70 9.60 -26.30
N GLY A 77 21.87 8.30 -26.57
CA GLY A 77 21.82 7.26 -25.53
C GLY A 77 22.77 7.51 -24.34
N SER A 78 23.99 7.97 -24.60
CA SER A 78 24.95 8.31 -23.54
C SER A 78 24.50 9.52 -22.71
N ARG A 79 23.90 10.53 -23.34
CA ARG A 79 23.36 11.69 -22.62
C ARG A 79 22.13 11.32 -21.80
N ILE A 80 21.28 10.42 -22.29
CA ILE A 80 20.12 9.91 -21.54
C ILE A 80 20.56 9.18 -20.28
N MET A 81 21.59 8.33 -20.36
CA MET A 81 22.14 7.67 -19.17
C MET A 81 22.61 8.70 -18.14
N LYS A 82 23.37 9.72 -18.57
CA LYS A 82 23.80 10.83 -17.71
C LYS A 82 22.60 11.59 -17.14
N LEU A 83 21.56 11.87 -17.93
CA LEU A 83 20.36 12.57 -17.47
C LEU A 83 19.68 11.82 -16.32
N PHE A 84 19.55 10.50 -16.40
CA PHE A 84 18.98 9.70 -15.31
C PHE A 84 19.87 9.70 -14.05
N GLU A 85 21.19 9.65 -14.21
CA GLU A 85 22.13 9.81 -13.10
C GLU A 85 22.00 11.20 -12.45
N ASP A 86 21.91 12.26 -13.26
CA ASP A 86 21.72 13.64 -12.84
C ASP A 86 20.39 13.82 -12.07
N VAL A 87 19.31 13.18 -12.54
CA VAL A 87 18.00 13.18 -11.87
C VAL A 87 18.06 12.44 -10.53
N ALA A 88 18.75 11.31 -10.45
CA ALA A 88 18.95 10.57 -9.19
C ALA A 88 19.75 11.41 -8.18
N GLU A 89 20.80 12.10 -8.62
CA GLU A 89 21.55 13.03 -7.77
C GLU A 89 20.62 14.17 -7.29
N LEU A 90 19.81 14.75 -8.17
CA LEU A 90 18.90 15.84 -7.81
C LEU A 90 17.83 15.39 -6.81
N LEU A 91 17.28 14.19 -6.97
CA LEU A 91 16.36 13.57 -6.00
C LEU A 91 17.02 13.41 -4.63
N SER A 92 18.27 12.95 -4.59
CA SER A 92 19.01 12.78 -3.32
C SER A 92 19.25 14.12 -2.64
N TRP A 93 19.61 15.15 -3.41
CA TRP A 93 19.83 16.51 -2.92
C TRP A 93 18.53 17.14 -2.37
N SER A 94 17.42 17.00 -3.10
CA SER A 94 16.11 17.52 -2.68
C SER A 94 15.67 16.93 -1.33
N THR A 95 16.01 15.66 -1.09
CA THR A 95 15.67 14.96 0.15
C THR A 95 16.48 15.50 1.33
N CYS A 96 17.80 15.65 1.16
CA CYS A 96 18.73 16.12 2.19
C CYS A 96 18.68 17.63 2.49
N SER A 97 18.12 18.44 1.59
CA SER A 97 18.04 19.88 1.78
C SER A 97 16.98 20.24 2.83
N GLU A 98 17.39 20.73 4.00
CA GLU A 98 16.47 21.24 5.04
C GLU A 98 15.73 22.52 4.62
N SER A 99 16.24 23.23 3.61
CA SER A 99 15.68 24.50 3.14
C SER A 99 14.52 24.37 2.14
N CYS A 100 14.24 23.16 1.66
CA CYS A 100 13.17 22.94 0.66
C CYS A 100 11.86 22.56 1.35
N ASP A 101 10.77 23.20 0.91
CA ASP A 101 9.44 22.99 1.45
C ASP A 101 8.96 21.54 1.22
N PRO A 102 8.34 20.86 2.22
CA PRO A 102 7.91 19.48 2.08
C PRO A 102 6.94 19.24 0.89
N LEU A 103 6.09 20.22 0.56
CA LEU A 103 5.16 20.11 -0.56
C LEU A 103 5.88 20.18 -1.91
N GLU A 104 6.90 21.03 -2.02
CA GLU A 104 7.78 21.08 -3.20
C GLU A 104 8.52 19.76 -3.40
N LYS A 105 9.04 19.14 -2.33
CA LYS A 105 9.69 17.83 -2.40
C LYS A 105 8.76 16.74 -2.92
N ILE A 106 7.50 16.70 -2.46
CA ILE A 106 6.50 15.75 -2.94
C ILE A 106 6.15 16.02 -4.40
N THR A 107 5.93 17.28 -4.77
CA THR A 107 5.61 17.68 -6.15
C THR A 107 6.74 17.34 -7.13
N PHE A 108 7.98 17.50 -6.70
CA PHE A 108 9.16 17.09 -7.44
C PHE A 108 9.15 15.59 -7.75
N ARG A 109 8.89 14.74 -6.74
CA ARG A 109 8.82 13.28 -6.92
C ARG A 109 7.64 12.86 -7.79
N ILE A 110 6.47 13.48 -7.62
CA ILE A 110 5.29 13.26 -8.49
C ILE A 110 5.65 13.54 -9.95
N SER A 111 6.29 14.68 -10.22
CA SER A 111 6.69 15.09 -11.56
C SER A 111 7.66 14.09 -12.20
N CYS A 112 8.62 13.61 -11.42
CA CYS A 112 9.57 12.59 -11.85
C CYS A 112 8.88 11.25 -12.16
N TRP A 113 7.98 10.78 -11.30
CA TRP A 113 7.17 9.58 -11.55
C TRP A 113 6.36 9.70 -12.85
N SER A 114 5.76 10.87 -13.09
CA SER A 114 4.96 11.13 -14.28
C SER A 114 5.78 11.10 -15.57
N GLY A 115 6.95 11.75 -15.57
CA GLY A 115 7.86 11.69 -16.70
C GLY A 115 8.39 10.28 -17.00
N LEU A 116 8.79 9.54 -15.97
CA LEU A 116 9.26 8.16 -16.11
C LEU A 116 8.18 7.23 -16.67
N LYS A 117 6.93 7.42 -16.26
CA LYS A 117 5.79 6.69 -16.78
C LYS A 117 5.56 6.95 -18.27
N LEU A 118 5.70 8.21 -18.71
CA LEU A 118 5.61 8.55 -20.14
C LEU A 118 6.76 7.94 -20.93
N CYS A 119 7.98 7.87 -20.36
CA CYS A 119 9.08 7.14 -20.97
C CYS A 119 8.67 5.68 -21.22
N LEU A 120 8.03 5.02 -20.27
CA LEU A 120 7.55 3.63 -20.39
C LEU A 120 6.39 3.44 -21.40
N ASP A 121 5.59 4.47 -21.67
CA ASP A 121 4.43 4.40 -22.59
C ASP A 121 4.82 4.42 -24.07
N GLU A 122 5.85 5.17 -24.42
CA GLU A 122 6.24 5.42 -25.82
C GLU A 122 7.14 4.29 -26.37
N SER A 123 7.13 3.15 -25.67
CA SER A 123 8.13 2.08 -25.62
C SER A 123 8.11 1.06 -26.76
N SER A 124 7.84 1.46 -28.01
CA SER A 124 8.09 0.58 -29.16
C SER A 124 9.58 0.56 -29.59
N HIS A 125 10.42 1.46 -29.07
CA HIS A 125 11.79 1.67 -29.56
C HIS A 125 12.89 1.81 -28.50
N HIS A 126 12.69 1.45 -27.23
CA HIS A 126 13.77 1.57 -26.23
C HIS A 126 14.95 0.67 -26.56
N THR A 127 16.10 1.31 -26.82
CA THR A 127 17.39 0.63 -26.81
C THR A 127 17.68 0.14 -25.39
N GLN A 128 18.10 -1.12 -25.25
CA GLN A 128 18.48 -1.76 -23.98
C GLN A 128 19.43 -0.89 -23.11
N ASP A 129 20.17 0.00 -23.76
CA ASP A 129 21.29 0.79 -23.24
C ASP A 129 20.95 1.67 -22.02
N TYR A 130 19.79 2.34 -21.96
CA TYR A 130 19.44 3.24 -20.85
C TYR A 130 18.33 2.75 -19.92
N LYS A 131 17.75 1.58 -20.22
CA LYS A 131 16.67 0.98 -19.43
C LYS A 131 17.07 0.78 -17.97
N SER A 132 18.28 0.27 -17.75
CA SER A 132 18.80 0.03 -16.39
C SER A 132 18.97 1.32 -15.57
N SER A 133 19.31 2.44 -16.22
CA SER A 133 19.40 3.75 -15.54
C SER A 133 18.03 4.25 -15.12
N MET A 134 17.01 4.08 -15.98
CA MET A 134 15.63 4.42 -15.66
C MET A 134 15.09 3.57 -14.49
N GLU A 135 15.33 2.26 -14.51
CA GLU A 135 14.99 1.35 -13.42
C GLU A 135 15.63 1.76 -12.09
N LYS A 136 16.91 2.17 -12.09
CA LYS A 136 17.58 2.71 -10.90
C LYS A 136 16.93 3.99 -10.37
N CYS A 137 16.48 4.90 -11.25
CA CYS A 137 15.74 6.09 -10.83
C CYS A 137 14.41 5.73 -10.17
N MET A 138 13.66 4.78 -10.75
CA MET A 138 12.40 4.30 -10.18
C MET A 138 12.62 3.59 -8.84
N GLU A 139 13.66 2.77 -8.71
CA GLU A 139 14.06 2.14 -7.46
C GLU A 139 14.36 3.20 -6.39
N PHE A 140 15.16 4.21 -6.74
CA PHE A 140 15.48 5.30 -5.82
C PHE A 140 14.23 6.08 -5.39
N LEU A 141 13.36 6.46 -6.33
CA LEU A 141 12.07 7.10 -6.02
C LEU A 141 11.20 6.23 -5.11
N PHE A 142 11.18 4.92 -5.34
CA PHE A 142 10.43 3.99 -4.51
C PHE A 142 10.96 3.96 -3.07
N THR A 143 12.28 4.05 -2.87
CA THR A 143 12.86 4.17 -1.51
C THR A 143 12.40 5.45 -0.80
N LEU A 144 12.24 6.55 -1.56
CA LEU A 144 11.79 7.86 -1.06
C LEU A 144 10.29 7.99 -0.85
N LEU A 145 9.47 7.02 -1.30
CA LEU A 145 8.02 7.08 -1.10
C LEU A 145 7.68 7.22 0.41
N PRO A 146 6.87 8.23 0.77
CA PRO A 146 6.49 8.50 2.14
C PRO A 146 5.53 7.43 2.69
N SER A 147 5.38 7.41 4.02
CA SER A 147 4.36 6.55 4.63
C SER A 147 2.97 6.98 4.19
N ALA A 148 2.18 6.00 3.72
CA ALA A 148 0.80 6.22 3.27
C ALA A 148 -0.10 6.83 4.36
N HIS A 149 0.30 6.75 5.63
CA HIS A 149 -0.49 7.17 6.80
C HIS A 149 0.13 8.32 7.60
N THR A 150 0.82 9.24 6.93
CA THR A 150 1.27 10.46 7.59
C THR A 150 0.08 11.42 7.72
N ASP A 151 -0.53 11.45 8.90
CA ASP A 151 -1.54 12.46 9.25
C ASP A 151 -0.89 13.85 9.20
N GLY A 152 -1.38 14.71 8.32
CA GLY A 152 -0.80 16.03 8.16
C GLY A 152 -1.31 16.81 6.96
N PRO A 153 -0.89 18.07 6.81
CA PRO A 153 -1.35 18.97 5.75
C PRO A 153 -1.00 18.49 4.34
N CYS A 154 -0.05 17.56 4.20
CA CYS A 154 0.40 17.03 2.92
C CYS A 154 -0.28 15.71 2.50
N GLN A 155 -1.27 15.20 3.25
CA GLN A 155 -1.86 13.87 3.02
C GLN A 155 -2.41 13.68 1.59
N GLY A 156 -3.11 14.68 1.04
CA GLY A 156 -3.65 14.62 -0.32
C GLY A 156 -2.56 14.46 -1.38
N LYS A 157 -1.42 15.11 -1.18
CA LYS A 157 -0.26 15.05 -2.09
C LYS A 157 0.54 13.77 -1.94
N ILE A 158 0.60 13.21 -0.73
CA ILE A 158 1.15 11.87 -0.50
C ILE A 158 0.33 10.82 -1.25
N PHE A 159 -1.00 10.91 -1.19
CA PHE A 159 -1.87 10.00 -1.94
C PHE A 159 -1.70 10.14 -3.46
N GLU A 160 -1.53 11.37 -3.95
CA GLU A 160 -1.23 11.65 -5.36
C GLU A 160 0.12 11.04 -5.77
N GLU A 161 1.16 11.16 -4.94
CA GLU A 161 2.47 10.55 -5.16
C GLU A 161 2.39 9.03 -5.27
N TRP A 162 1.70 8.38 -4.33
CA TRP A 162 1.45 6.94 -4.38
C TRP A 162 0.71 6.54 -5.66
N SER A 163 -0.32 7.30 -6.04
CA SER A 163 -1.11 7.04 -7.24
C SER A 163 -0.27 7.11 -8.52
N GLU A 164 0.59 8.11 -8.65
CA GLU A 164 1.44 8.23 -9.84
C GLU A 164 2.60 7.23 -9.85
N ALA A 165 3.16 6.90 -8.68
CA ALA A 165 4.12 5.82 -8.54
C ALA A 165 3.54 4.48 -9.01
N PHE A 166 2.31 4.14 -8.60
CA PHE A 166 1.66 2.90 -9.05
C PHE A 166 1.40 2.91 -10.56
N ARG A 167 0.87 4.00 -11.12
CA ARG A 167 0.67 4.09 -12.57
C ARG A 167 1.97 3.95 -13.37
N CYS A 168 3.11 4.30 -12.79
CA CYS A 168 4.43 4.08 -13.38
C CYS A 168 4.86 2.61 -13.25
N LEU A 169 4.77 2.03 -12.05
CA LEU A 169 5.14 0.63 -11.77
C LEU A 169 4.31 -0.39 -12.54
N GLU A 170 3.02 -0.11 -12.83
CA GLU A 170 2.15 -0.94 -13.67
C GLU A 170 2.72 -1.18 -15.08
N LYS A 171 3.55 -0.25 -15.57
CA LYS A 171 4.16 -0.31 -16.92
C LYS A 171 5.57 -0.87 -16.90
N ALA A 172 6.13 -1.11 -15.72
CA ALA A 172 7.48 -1.62 -15.58
C ALA A 172 7.59 -3.08 -16.03
N GLN A 173 8.80 -3.53 -16.37
CA GLN A 173 9.03 -4.92 -16.70
C GLN A 173 8.79 -5.81 -15.45
N GLN A 174 7.95 -6.83 -15.60
CA GLN A 174 7.59 -7.73 -14.49
C GLN A 174 8.79 -8.36 -13.77
N GLY A 175 9.84 -8.75 -14.51
CA GLY A 175 11.05 -9.35 -13.90
C GLY A 175 11.72 -8.41 -12.89
N TRP A 176 12.05 -7.20 -13.33
CA TRP A 176 12.63 -6.17 -12.45
C TRP A 176 11.68 -5.77 -11.32
N LEU A 177 10.37 -5.63 -11.61
CA LEU A 177 9.37 -5.26 -10.61
C LEU A 177 9.28 -6.30 -9.47
N LEU A 178 9.37 -7.59 -9.80
CA LEU A 178 9.39 -8.67 -8.80
C LEU A 178 10.67 -8.64 -7.95
N ASP A 179 11.81 -8.26 -8.54
CA ASP A 179 13.07 -8.12 -7.81
C ASP A 179 13.03 -6.91 -6.86
N LEU A 180 12.50 -5.76 -7.32
CA LEU A 180 12.30 -4.56 -6.50
C LEU A 180 11.38 -4.85 -5.30
N LEU A 181 10.27 -5.55 -5.55
CA LEU A 181 9.24 -5.84 -4.54
C LEU A 181 9.53 -7.09 -3.72
N LYS A 182 10.70 -7.71 -3.90
CA LYS A 182 11.05 -8.92 -3.16
C LYS A 182 11.08 -8.64 -1.67
N VAL A 183 10.24 -9.37 -0.95
CA VAL A 183 10.13 -9.33 0.51
C VAL A 183 10.87 -10.53 1.09
N SER A 184 11.85 -10.26 1.97
CA SER A 184 12.67 -11.29 2.62
C SER A 184 11.91 -11.90 3.80
N GLU A 185 11.81 -13.24 3.85
CA GLU A 185 11.21 -13.96 4.99
C GLU A 185 11.97 -13.74 6.31
N VAL A 186 13.27 -13.43 6.24
CA VAL A 186 14.12 -13.14 7.40
C VAL A 186 13.66 -11.85 8.11
N ASN A 187 13.02 -10.93 7.39
CA ASN A 187 12.52 -9.68 7.98
C ASN A 187 11.37 -9.91 8.98
N PHE A 188 10.70 -11.07 8.93
CA PHE A 188 9.55 -11.40 9.79
C PHE A 188 9.93 -12.18 11.04
N THR A 189 11.08 -12.87 11.03
CA THR A 189 11.45 -13.84 12.06
C THR A 189 12.33 -13.26 13.17
N VAL A 190 13.10 -12.20 12.88
CA VAL A 190 14.10 -11.65 13.81
C VAL A 190 13.62 -10.38 14.52
N ALA A 191 12.74 -9.60 13.91
CA ALA A 191 12.26 -8.34 14.46
C ALA A 191 10.81 -8.49 14.93
N ASN A 192 10.55 -8.18 16.20
CA ASN A 192 9.20 -8.04 16.75
C ASN A 192 8.42 -6.83 16.15
N SER A 193 8.95 -6.23 15.08
CA SER A 193 8.33 -5.15 14.31
C SER A 193 8.81 -5.21 12.85
N LEU A 194 7.89 -5.00 11.92
CA LEU A 194 8.19 -4.92 10.49
C LEU A 194 8.87 -3.61 10.14
N SER A 195 9.85 -3.66 9.23
CA SER A 195 10.40 -2.43 8.66
C SER A 195 9.36 -1.72 7.80
N PHE A 196 9.33 -0.40 7.88
CA PHE A 196 8.51 0.46 7.03
C PHE A 196 8.64 0.10 5.53
N GLU A 197 9.86 -0.23 5.09
CA GLU A 197 10.13 -0.65 3.72
C GLU A 197 9.39 -1.94 3.33
N THR A 198 9.29 -2.90 4.26
CA THR A 198 8.58 -4.16 4.01
C THR A 198 7.08 -3.93 3.85
N VAL A 199 6.48 -3.10 4.72
CA VAL A 199 5.06 -2.72 4.65
C VAL A 199 4.76 -2.02 3.32
N LYS A 200 5.59 -1.06 2.93
CA LYS A 200 5.49 -0.36 1.64
C LYS A 200 5.55 -1.33 0.45
N LYS A 201 6.45 -2.30 0.46
CA LYS A 201 6.52 -3.33 -0.59
C LYS A 201 5.24 -4.17 -0.67
N ILE A 202 4.69 -4.56 0.48
CA ILE A 202 3.44 -5.33 0.53
C ILE A 202 2.26 -4.51 -0.02
N GLN A 203 2.13 -3.24 0.38
CA GLN A 203 1.11 -2.34 -0.15
C GLN A 203 1.22 -2.18 -1.67
N ALA A 204 2.45 -2.05 -2.19
CA ALA A 204 2.69 -1.97 -3.61
C ALA A 204 2.30 -3.27 -4.34
N ILE A 205 2.67 -4.44 -3.79
CA ILE A 205 2.25 -5.73 -4.33
C ILE A 205 0.71 -5.82 -4.38
N ALA A 206 0.02 -5.44 -3.30
CA ALA A 206 -1.43 -5.48 -3.22
C ALA A 206 -2.09 -4.62 -4.31
N LYS A 207 -1.67 -3.35 -4.45
CA LYS A 207 -2.17 -2.44 -5.49
C LYS A 207 -1.91 -2.94 -6.91
N LEU A 208 -0.71 -3.47 -7.18
CA LEU A 208 -0.36 -4.00 -8.49
C LEU A 208 -1.10 -5.30 -8.84
N VAL A 209 -1.46 -6.10 -7.82
CA VAL A 209 -2.35 -7.26 -8.00
C VAL A 209 -3.78 -6.78 -8.28
N GLN A 210 -4.25 -5.75 -7.58
CA GLN A 210 -5.58 -5.18 -7.79
C GLN A 210 -5.76 -4.64 -9.22
N SER A 211 -4.75 -3.99 -9.79
CA SER A 211 -4.78 -3.50 -11.17
C SER A 211 -4.52 -4.59 -12.23
N GLY A 212 -4.19 -5.82 -11.82
CA GLY A 212 -3.92 -6.94 -12.71
C GLY A 212 -2.50 -6.98 -13.28
N SER A 213 -1.60 -6.10 -12.85
CA SER A 213 -0.20 -6.06 -13.28
C SER A 213 0.62 -7.22 -12.72
N LEU A 214 0.24 -7.73 -11.53
CA LEU A 214 0.82 -8.90 -10.89
C LEU A 214 -0.24 -9.97 -10.62
N PRO A 215 0.11 -11.26 -10.66
CA PRO A 215 -0.83 -12.32 -10.31
C PRO A 215 -1.06 -12.39 -8.80
N LEU A 216 -2.29 -12.70 -8.39
CA LEU A 216 -2.69 -12.85 -6.98
C LEU A 216 -1.84 -13.89 -6.21
N THR A 217 -1.21 -14.82 -6.92
CA THR A 217 -0.29 -15.81 -6.34
C THR A 217 0.94 -15.19 -5.68
N VAL A 218 1.41 -14.02 -6.13
CA VAL A 218 2.52 -13.29 -5.49
C VAL A 218 2.10 -12.88 -4.09
N LEU A 219 0.92 -12.28 -3.96
CA LEU A 219 0.37 -11.89 -2.67
C LEU A 219 0.02 -13.10 -1.80
N GLY A 220 -0.44 -14.19 -2.40
CA GLY A 220 -0.74 -15.45 -1.72
C GLY A 220 0.46 -16.07 -1.00
N LYS A 221 1.68 -15.92 -1.52
CA LYS A 221 2.91 -16.40 -0.88
C LYS A 221 3.23 -15.69 0.44
N LEU A 222 2.71 -14.48 0.64
CA LEU A 222 2.99 -13.66 1.81
C LEU A 222 2.02 -13.92 2.97
N LYS A 223 0.92 -14.66 2.76
CA LYS A 223 -0.16 -14.87 3.75
C LYS A 223 0.35 -15.27 5.14
N ALA A 224 1.13 -16.33 5.21
CA ALA A 224 1.63 -16.87 6.48
C ALA A 224 2.46 -15.83 7.23
N CYS A 225 3.34 -15.11 6.52
CA CYS A 225 4.17 -14.05 7.10
C CYS A 225 3.34 -12.84 7.55
N LEU A 226 2.38 -12.39 6.73
CA LEU A 226 1.52 -11.24 7.04
C LEU A 226 0.70 -11.46 8.30
N LEU A 227 0.11 -12.65 8.43
CA LEU A 227 -0.77 -12.98 9.54
C LEU A 227 0.00 -13.42 10.80
N ASP A 228 1.30 -13.70 10.69
CA ASP A 228 2.20 -13.96 11.81
C ASP A 228 2.99 -12.72 12.26
N CYS A 229 2.41 -11.54 12.06
CA CYS A 229 2.94 -10.26 12.53
C CYS A 229 2.02 -9.61 13.55
N ARG A 230 2.56 -8.70 14.36
CA ARG A 230 1.74 -7.85 15.23
C ARG A 230 0.86 -6.92 14.40
N SER A 231 -0.42 -6.86 14.76
CA SER A 231 -1.42 -6.05 14.04
C SER A 231 -1.02 -4.58 13.86
N GLN A 232 -0.43 -3.96 14.89
CA GLN A 232 -0.02 -2.56 14.85
C GLN A 232 0.98 -2.24 13.73
N ASP A 233 1.82 -3.19 13.36
CA ASP A 233 2.91 -2.98 12.40
C ASP A 233 2.50 -3.26 10.95
N ILE A 234 1.39 -3.97 10.76
CA ILE A 234 0.95 -4.46 9.43
C ILE A 234 -0.48 -4.07 9.07
N TRP A 235 -1.23 -3.40 9.97
CA TRP A 235 -2.64 -3.06 9.78
C TRP A 235 -2.91 -2.41 8.42
N ASP A 236 -2.14 -1.40 8.07
CA ASP A 236 -2.28 -0.66 6.83
C ASP A 236 -2.11 -1.54 5.59
N ALA A 237 -1.14 -2.46 5.62
CA ALA A 237 -0.98 -3.44 4.56
C ALA A 237 -2.14 -4.45 4.54
N LEU A 238 -2.63 -4.91 5.69
CA LEU A 238 -3.78 -5.83 5.76
C LEU A 238 -5.05 -5.20 5.19
N THR A 239 -5.29 -3.91 5.44
CA THR A 239 -6.44 -3.20 4.85
C THR A 239 -6.33 -3.17 3.32
N GLU A 240 -5.18 -2.80 2.77
CA GLU A 240 -4.95 -2.78 1.32
C GLU A 240 -5.05 -4.18 0.68
N VAL A 241 -4.50 -5.20 1.35
CA VAL A 241 -4.61 -6.60 0.94
C VAL A 241 -6.08 -7.05 0.95
N SER A 242 -6.86 -6.66 1.96
CA SER A 242 -8.28 -7.02 2.03
C SER A 242 -9.08 -6.41 0.88
N ILE A 243 -8.82 -5.15 0.53
CA ILE A 243 -9.41 -4.47 -0.63
C ILE A 243 -9.02 -5.21 -1.92
N THR A 244 -7.76 -5.60 -2.05
CA THR A 244 -7.27 -6.36 -3.22
C THR A 244 -8.00 -7.70 -3.35
N VAL A 245 -8.11 -8.46 -2.26
CA VAL A 245 -8.81 -9.76 -2.24
C VAL A 245 -10.31 -9.57 -2.52
N GLN A 246 -10.93 -8.50 -2.05
CA GLN A 246 -12.33 -8.17 -2.33
C GLN A 246 -12.61 -8.02 -3.83
N HIS A 247 -11.62 -7.64 -4.65
CA HIS A 247 -11.75 -7.51 -6.10
C HIS A 247 -11.41 -8.81 -6.87
N ALA A 248 -10.88 -9.84 -6.20
CA ALA A 248 -10.51 -11.11 -6.82
C ALA A 248 -11.73 -11.96 -7.26
N GLU A 249 -11.48 -13.09 -7.90
CA GLU A 249 -12.53 -14.08 -8.22
C GLU A 249 -13.11 -14.74 -6.96
N GLY A 250 -14.37 -15.19 -7.03
CA GLY A 250 -15.09 -15.76 -5.89
C GLY A 250 -14.38 -16.95 -5.23
N ASN A 251 -13.79 -17.85 -6.02
CA ASN A 251 -13.04 -19.00 -5.48
C ASN A 251 -11.79 -18.54 -4.72
N ALA A 252 -11.08 -17.54 -5.24
CA ALA A 252 -9.92 -16.97 -4.57
C ALA A 252 -10.32 -16.34 -3.22
N LYS A 253 -11.38 -15.53 -3.16
CA LYS A 253 -11.86 -14.92 -1.91
C LYS A 253 -12.16 -15.96 -0.83
N ARG A 254 -12.89 -17.01 -1.20
CA ARG A 254 -13.23 -18.11 -0.29
C ARG A 254 -11.99 -18.81 0.23
N GLN A 255 -11.02 -19.08 -0.64
CA GLN A 255 -9.76 -19.71 -0.25
C GLN A 255 -8.94 -18.82 0.68
N TRP A 256 -8.89 -17.50 0.43
CA TRP A 256 -8.26 -16.53 1.32
C TRP A 256 -8.89 -16.51 2.72
N LEU A 257 -10.21 -16.62 2.82
CA LEU A 257 -10.91 -16.72 4.11
C LEU A 257 -10.57 -18.01 4.86
N ILE A 258 -10.62 -19.16 4.17
CA ILE A 258 -10.28 -20.46 4.77
C ILE A 258 -8.84 -20.44 5.30
N GLU A 259 -7.89 -20.03 4.47
CA GLU A 259 -6.47 -20.04 4.83
C GLU A 259 -6.16 -19.05 5.96
N ALA A 260 -6.84 -17.89 6.02
CA ALA A 260 -6.66 -16.96 7.13
C ALA A 260 -7.13 -17.55 8.48
N LEU A 261 -8.23 -18.30 8.48
CA LEU A 261 -8.72 -19.04 9.66
C LEU A 261 -7.83 -20.23 10.00
N GLU A 262 -7.29 -20.93 9.00
CA GLU A 262 -6.32 -21.99 9.22
C GLU A 262 -5.04 -21.43 9.87
N ILE A 263 -4.54 -20.30 9.38
CA ILE A 263 -3.38 -19.63 9.97
C ILE A 263 -3.67 -19.15 11.40
N SER A 264 -4.89 -18.68 11.70
CA SER A 264 -5.28 -18.29 13.08
C SER A 264 -5.19 -19.45 14.08
N CYS A 265 -5.24 -20.70 13.60
CA CYS A 265 -5.08 -21.89 14.43
C CYS A 265 -3.62 -22.14 14.86
N ILE A 266 -2.63 -21.54 14.18
CA ILE A 266 -1.19 -21.84 14.42
C ILE A 266 -0.30 -20.61 14.66
N THR A 267 -0.70 -19.43 14.20
CA THR A 267 0.10 -18.19 14.33
C THR A 267 0.39 -17.80 15.78
N ARG A 268 1.49 -17.07 15.98
CA ARG A 268 1.83 -16.40 17.24
C ARG A 268 0.94 -15.19 17.55
N PHE A 269 0.28 -14.62 16.54
CA PHE A 269 -0.55 -13.41 16.63
C PHE A 269 -2.00 -13.68 16.19
N PRO A 270 -2.79 -14.43 16.98
CA PRO A 270 -4.17 -14.76 16.62
C PRO A 270 -5.04 -13.51 16.42
N SER A 271 -4.77 -12.39 17.12
CA SER A 271 -5.51 -11.14 16.88
C SER A 271 -5.39 -10.66 15.43
N THR A 272 -4.17 -10.65 14.87
CA THR A 272 -3.91 -10.19 13.51
C THR A 272 -4.62 -11.03 12.47
N ALA A 273 -4.54 -12.36 12.59
CA ALA A 273 -5.23 -13.28 11.69
C ALA A 273 -6.75 -13.08 11.74
N LEU A 274 -7.33 -12.97 12.95
CA LEU A 274 -8.77 -12.78 13.13
C LEU A 274 -9.25 -11.39 12.69
N GLN A 275 -8.43 -10.36 12.86
CA GLN A 275 -8.70 -9.02 12.33
C GLN A 275 -8.75 -9.06 10.80
N PHE A 276 -7.81 -9.75 10.15
CA PHE A 276 -7.85 -9.91 8.70
C PHE A 276 -9.07 -10.72 8.24
N VAL A 277 -9.45 -11.77 8.96
CA VAL A 277 -10.71 -12.50 8.71
C VAL A 277 -11.91 -11.56 8.81
N GLY A 278 -11.96 -10.69 9.82
CA GLY A 278 -13.02 -9.69 9.94
C GLY A 278 -13.03 -8.68 8.79
N LEU A 279 -11.87 -8.23 8.30
CA LEU A 279 -11.78 -7.37 7.11
C LEU A 279 -12.36 -8.07 5.87
N LEU A 280 -12.02 -9.34 5.65
CA LEU A 280 -12.57 -10.13 4.54
C LEU A 280 -14.08 -10.32 4.68
N CYS A 281 -14.58 -10.59 5.89
CA CYS A 281 -16.02 -10.76 6.13
C CYS A 281 -16.77 -9.44 5.93
N GLY A 282 -16.30 -8.34 6.52
CA GLY A 282 -16.89 -7.01 6.37
C GLY A 282 -16.94 -6.54 4.91
N SER A 283 -15.84 -6.72 4.18
CA SER A 283 -15.75 -6.33 2.76
C SER A 283 -16.57 -7.22 1.81
N CYS A 284 -16.91 -8.46 2.20
CA CYS A 284 -17.62 -9.38 1.33
C CYS A 284 -19.12 -9.56 1.68
N CYS A 285 -19.54 -9.23 2.90
CA CYS A 285 -20.93 -9.36 3.35
C CYS A 285 -21.84 -8.23 2.84
N ILE A 286 -23.10 -8.19 3.28
CA ILE A 286 -24.09 -7.18 2.87
C ILE A 286 -23.79 -5.77 3.42
N TYR A 287 -22.93 -5.66 4.45
CA TYR A 287 -22.61 -4.40 5.13
C TYR A 287 -21.42 -3.63 4.51
N ARG A 288 -21.05 -3.99 3.27
CA ARG A 288 -19.92 -3.51 2.46
C ARG A 288 -19.48 -2.04 2.60
N PRO A 289 -20.36 -1.02 2.73
CA PRO A 289 -19.92 0.37 2.81
C PRO A 289 -19.74 0.91 4.24
N VAL A 290 -20.17 0.19 5.28
CA VAL A 290 -20.34 0.75 6.64
C VAL A 290 -19.21 0.33 7.60
N LEU A 291 -18.43 -0.70 7.25
CA LEU A 291 -17.50 -1.34 8.17
C LEU A 291 -16.09 -1.49 7.54
N ILE A 292 -14.94 -1.07 8.06
CA ILE A 292 -14.48 -0.48 9.34
C ILE A 292 -13.04 0.02 9.06
N VAL A 293 -12.60 1.14 9.67
CA VAL A 293 -11.18 1.61 9.62
C VAL A 293 -10.38 1.16 10.87
N ASP A 294 -11.06 0.82 11.96
CA ASP A 294 -10.47 0.47 13.26
C ASP A 294 -10.35 -1.04 13.53
N LYS A 295 -9.16 -1.50 13.92
CA LYS A 295 -8.82 -2.92 14.12
C LYS A 295 -9.66 -3.66 15.18
N PHE A 296 -10.16 -2.98 16.21
CA PHE A 296 -10.96 -3.63 17.25
C PHE A 296 -12.42 -3.75 16.86
N THR A 297 -12.94 -2.72 16.18
CA THR A 297 -14.30 -2.77 15.64
C THR A 297 -14.44 -3.92 14.64
N VAL A 298 -13.39 -4.20 13.84
CA VAL A 298 -13.38 -5.36 12.91
C VAL A 298 -13.59 -6.68 13.65
N LEU A 299 -12.97 -6.83 14.82
CA LEU A 299 -13.14 -8.01 15.64
C LEU A 299 -14.52 -8.04 16.32
N SER A 300 -14.99 -6.93 16.87
CA SER A 300 -16.31 -6.91 17.55
C SER A 300 -17.45 -7.27 16.61
N ASP A 301 -17.33 -6.89 15.34
CA ASP A 301 -18.35 -7.12 14.33
C ASP A 301 -18.20 -8.46 13.62
N LEU A 302 -17.13 -9.21 13.90
CA LEU A 302 -16.87 -10.53 13.30
C LEU A 302 -18.05 -11.50 13.45
N PRO A 303 -18.70 -11.66 14.63
CA PRO A 303 -19.84 -12.57 14.78
C PRO A 303 -20.99 -12.25 13.82
N VAL A 304 -21.23 -10.96 13.57
CA VAL A 304 -22.32 -10.49 12.70
C VAL A 304 -21.92 -10.59 11.23
N THR A 305 -20.72 -10.10 10.88
CA THR A 305 -20.23 -10.06 9.50
C THR A 305 -19.98 -11.46 8.94
N LEU A 306 -19.40 -12.37 9.73
CA LEU A 306 -19.17 -13.76 9.32
C LEU A 306 -20.49 -14.52 9.11
N THR A 307 -21.45 -14.36 10.03
CA THR A 307 -22.77 -15.01 9.90
C THR A 307 -23.54 -14.48 8.69
N SER A 308 -23.49 -13.16 8.47
CA SER A 308 -24.06 -12.53 7.28
C SER A 308 -23.42 -13.04 6.00
N LEU A 309 -22.09 -13.20 5.98
CA LEU A 309 -21.35 -13.74 4.83
C LEU A 309 -21.77 -15.17 4.51
N LEU A 310 -21.83 -16.04 5.51
CA LEU A 310 -22.18 -17.45 5.32
C LEU A 310 -23.67 -17.67 5.03
N SER A 311 -24.54 -16.69 5.33
CA SER A 311 -25.94 -16.75 4.95
C SER A 311 -26.17 -16.63 3.44
N ASP A 312 -25.19 -16.09 2.70
CA ASP A 312 -25.21 -16.09 1.25
C ASP A 312 -24.87 -17.49 0.70
N SER A 313 -25.78 -18.03 -0.12
CA SER A 313 -25.60 -19.28 -0.86
C SER A 313 -24.26 -19.40 -1.60
N SER A 314 -23.69 -18.28 -2.04
CA SER A 314 -22.40 -18.26 -2.72
C SER A 314 -21.23 -18.64 -1.80
N TRP A 315 -21.38 -18.52 -0.48
CA TRP A 315 -20.35 -18.86 0.51
C TRP A 315 -20.60 -20.20 1.22
N MET A 316 -21.81 -20.77 1.11
CA MET A 316 -22.17 -22.05 1.73
C MET A 316 -21.25 -23.21 1.36
N VAL A 317 -20.63 -23.19 0.17
CA VAL A 317 -19.69 -24.23 -0.28
C VAL A 317 -18.45 -24.37 0.62
N VAL A 318 -18.09 -23.31 1.36
CA VAL A 318 -16.94 -23.31 2.28
C VAL A 318 -17.33 -23.21 3.74
N ALA A 319 -18.63 -23.24 4.06
CA ALA A 319 -19.14 -23.05 5.42
C ALA A 319 -18.59 -24.11 6.39
N ASP A 320 -18.56 -25.39 6.00
CA ASP A 320 -18.06 -26.47 6.85
C ASP A 320 -16.59 -26.28 7.22
N SER A 321 -15.75 -25.92 6.24
CA SER A 321 -14.33 -25.63 6.47
C SER A 321 -14.15 -24.42 7.39
N VAL A 322 -14.85 -23.32 7.08
CA VAL A 322 -14.80 -22.08 7.87
C VAL A 322 -15.20 -22.35 9.32
N VAL A 323 -16.31 -23.03 9.57
CA VAL A 323 -16.80 -23.36 10.91
C VAL A 323 -15.84 -24.30 11.64
N SER A 324 -15.25 -25.27 10.94
CA SER A 324 -14.27 -26.19 11.53
C SER A 324 -13.01 -25.46 12.01
N TYR A 325 -12.42 -24.58 11.19
CA TYR A 325 -11.24 -23.81 11.58
C TYR A 325 -11.56 -22.72 12.61
N LEU A 326 -12.73 -22.06 12.52
CA LEU A 326 -13.20 -21.12 13.53
C LEU A 326 -13.29 -21.80 14.91
N TRP A 327 -13.85 -23.00 14.96
CA TRP A 327 -13.92 -23.80 16.18
C TRP A 327 -12.52 -24.14 16.73
N ALA A 328 -11.63 -24.67 15.89
CA ALA A 328 -10.26 -25.01 16.30
C ALA A 328 -9.48 -23.80 16.83
N SER A 329 -9.62 -22.63 16.19
CA SER A 329 -9.05 -21.38 16.66
C SER A 329 -9.66 -20.93 18.00
N THR A 330 -10.98 -21.11 18.18
CA THR A 330 -11.67 -20.83 19.46
C THR A 330 -11.16 -21.71 20.59
N GLU A 331 -11.00 -23.02 20.37
CA GLU A 331 -10.45 -23.95 21.36
C GLU A 331 -9.04 -23.55 21.78
N ARG A 332 -8.18 -23.21 20.81
CA ARG A 332 -6.83 -22.74 21.09
C ARG A 332 -6.82 -21.47 21.95
N ILE A 333 -7.65 -20.48 21.60
CA ILE A 333 -7.75 -19.23 22.37
C ILE A 333 -8.32 -19.47 23.77
N TYR A 334 -9.26 -20.40 23.91
CA TYR A 334 -9.85 -20.78 25.20
C TYR A 334 -8.82 -21.45 26.12
N GLU A 335 -8.04 -22.40 25.61
CA GLU A 335 -6.98 -23.07 26.38
C GLU A 335 -5.85 -22.09 26.75
N TRP A 336 -5.48 -21.19 25.85
CA TRP A 336 -4.54 -20.10 26.16
C TRP A 336 -5.06 -19.20 27.29
N ASN A 337 -6.34 -18.79 27.25
CA ASN A 337 -6.95 -18.00 28.32
C ASN A 337 -6.96 -18.72 29.67
N LYS A 338 -7.13 -20.05 29.70
CA LYS A 338 -7.01 -20.85 30.93
C LYS A 338 -5.58 -20.84 31.47
N GLN A 339 -4.58 -21.01 30.59
CA GLN A 339 -3.17 -21.00 30.95
C GLN A 339 -2.75 -19.65 31.57
N LEU A 340 -3.19 -18.54 30.97
CA LEU A 340 -2.95 -17.20 31.50
C LEU A 340 -3.51 -17.02 32.93
N LYS A 341 -4.74 -17.49 33.19
CA LYS A 341 -5.34 -17.47 34.54
C LYS A 341 -4.62 -18.38 35.53
N GLY A 342 -4.00 -19.46 35.04
CA GLY A 342 -3.18 -20.39 35.81
C GLY A 342 -1.76 -19.90 36.09
N GLY A 343 -1.35 -18.74 35.52
CA GLY A 343 0.00 -18.20 35.66
C GLY A 343 1.07 -18.91 34.81
N PHE A 344 0.64 -19.67 33.80
CA PHE A 344 1.54 -20.34 32.85
C PHE A 344 1.65 -19.52 31.56
N ASP A 345 2.88 -19.34 31.07
CA ASP A 345 3.11 -18.76 29.75
C ASP A 345 2.73 -19.77 28.67
N ALA A 346 1.86 -19.38 27.74
CA ALA A 346 1.58 -20.19 26.56
C ALA A 346 2.76 -20.10 25.58
N GLU A 347 3.46 -21.20 25.34
CA GLU A 347 4.66 -21.21 24.50
C GLU A 347 4.39 -20.88 23.01
N SER A 348 3.13 -20.95 22.57
CA SER A 348 2.75 -20.82 21.14
C SER A 348 2.18 -19.47 20.72
N ILE A 349 1.81 -18.59 21.67
CA ILE A 349 1.21 -17.27 21.39
C ILE A 349 2.12 -16.20 21.98
N ASP A 350 2.37 -15.13 21.23
CA ASP A 350 3.27 -14.07 21.68
C ASP A 350 2.68 -13.32 22.89
N LYS A 351 3.55 -12.94 23.83
CA LYS A 351 3.14 -12.28 25.07
C LYS A 351 2.43 -10.95 24.85
N SER A 352 2.68 -10.27 23.72
CA SER A 352 1.99 -9.02 23.40
C SER A 352 0.49 -9.19 23.10
N GLU A 353 0.01 -10.41 22.95
CA GLU A 353 -1.42 -10.72 22.77
C GLU A 353 -2.17 -10.89 24.10
N ASN A 354 -1.47 -10.99 25.23
CA ASN A 354 -2.09 -11.31 26.53
C ASN A 354 -3.21 -10.32 26.92
N ASP A 355 -3.05 -9.03 26.59
CA ASP A 355 -4.03 -7.99 26.92
C ASP A 355 -5.32 -8.13 26.12
N ILE A 356 -5.27 -8.71 24.91
CA ILE A 356 -6.43 -8.92 24.04
C ILE A 356 -7.05 -10.32 24.20
N ALA A 357 -6.42 -11.22 24.94
CA ALA A 357 -6.82 -12.62 25.08
C ALA A 357 -8.30 -12.81 25.47
N CYS A 358 -8.77 -12.06 26.48
CA CYS A 358 -10.16 -12.13 26.96
C CYS A 358 -11.16 -11.62 25.90
N PHE A 359 -10.81 -10.55 25.20
CA PHE A 359 -11.65 -9.97 24.15
C PHE A 359 -11.74 -10.92 22.94
N LEU A 360 -10.62 -11.51 22.51
CA LEU A 360 -10.61 -12.52 21.45
C LEU A 360 -11.48 -13.72 21.80
N LEU A 361 -11.40 -14.24 23.04
CA LEU A 361 -12.24 -15.35 23.46
C LEU A 361 -13.74 -15.00 23.39
N LEU A 362 -14.10 -13.80 23.84
CA LEU A 362 -15.49 -13.30 23.79
C LEU A 362 -16.02 -13.25 22.34
N VAL A 363 -15.26 -12.63 21.45
CA VAL A 363 -15.61 -12.50 20.02
C VAL A 363 -15.73 -13.88 19.36
N MET A 364 -14.74 -14.75 19.56
CA MET A 364 -14.72 -16.09 18.95
C MET A 364 -15.85 -16.97 19.46
N HIS A 365 -16.14 -16.91 20.77
CA HIS A 365 -17.29 -17.60 21.34
C HIS A 365 -18.60 -17.09 20.72
N GLN A 366 -18.80 -15.76 20.63
CA GLN A 366 -20.00 -15.19 20.01
C GLN A 366 -20.15 -15.55 18.53
N ALA A 367 -19.04 -15.59 17.78
CA ALA A 367 -19.03 -16.04 16.39
C ALA A 367 -19.46 -17.52 16.27
N CYS A 368 -18.91 -18.41 17.11
CA CYS A 368 -19.31 -19.81 17.19
C CYS A 368 -20.79 -19.97 17.59
N VAL A 369 -21.30 -19.16 18.52
CA VAL A 369 -22.71 -19.17 18.94
C VAL A 369 -23.63 -18.75 17.79
N SER A 370 -23.21 -17.73 17.02
CA SER A 370 -23.99 -17.23 15.87
C SER A 370 -24.05 -18.26 14.74
N LEU A 371 -23.05 -19.15 14.64
CA LEU A 371 -22.96 -20.22 13.66
C LEU A 371 -23.30 -21.61 14.23
N LYS A 372 -23.94 -21.67 15.41
CA LYS A 372 -24.18 -22.93 16.12
C LYS A 372 -24.88 -24.01 15.29
N ASP A 373 -25.76 -23.60 14.38
CA ASP A 373 -26.56 -24.53 13.57
C ASP A 373 -25.70 -25.26 12.52
N LEU A 374 -24.51 -24.75 12.22
CA LEU A 374 -23.51 -25.38 11.36
C LEU A 374 -22.49 -26.23 12.15
N LEU A 375 -22.50 -26.17 13.49
CA LEU A 375 -21.62 -26.97 14.33
C LEU A 375 -22.25 -28.35 14.62
N PRO A 376 -21.45 -29.43 14.64
CA PRO A 376 -21.88 -30.73 15.17
C PRO A 376 -22.39 -30.63 16.61
N SER A 377 -23.38 -31.46 16.97
CA SER A 377 -24.04 -31.40 18.30
C SER A 377 -23.09 -31.54 19.49
N GLU A 378 -22.02 -32.32 19.35
CA GLU A 378 -20.99 -32.47 20.38
C GLU A 378 -20.26 -31.14 20.64
N LYS A 379 -19.91 -30.41 19.58
CA LYS A 379 -19.28 -29.08 19.68
C LYS A 379 -20.24 -28.03 20.22
N GLN A 380 -21.54 -28.12 19.89
CA GLN A 380 -22.56 -27.22 20.48
C GLN A 380 -22.66 -27.36 22.00
N LEU A 381 -22.60 -28.60 22.51
CA LEU A 381 -22.57 -28.86 23.96
C LEU A 381 -21.29 -28.32 24.60
N GLN A 382 -20.14 -28.49 23.95
CA GLN A 382 -18.87 -27.94 24.44
C GLN A 382 -18.90 -26.41 24.47
N LEU A 383 -19.43 -25.77 23.43
CA LEU A 383 -19.59 -24.32 23.33
C LEU A 383 -20.43 -23.79 24.50
N ALA A 384 -21.57 -24.42 24.78
CA ALA A 384 -22.45 -24.02 25.88
C ALA A 384 -21.78 -24.14 27.28
N ASN A 385 -20.75 -24.99 27.41
CA ASN A 385 -20.02 -25.20 28.66
C ASN A 385 -18.74 -24.35 28.76
N MET A 386 -18.37 -23.58 27.74
CA MET A 386 -17.18 -22.72 27.79
C MET A 386 -17.38 -21.57 28.79
N VAL A 387 -16.41 -21.40 29.69
CA VAL A 387 -16.41 -20.30 30.66
C VAL A 387 -15.84 -19.04 30.01
N VAL A 388 -16.72 -18.13 29.63
CA VAL A 388 -16.39 -16.85 28.98
C VAL A 388 -16.48 -15.70 29.99
N PRO A 389 -15.61 -14.67 29.92
CA PRO A 389 -15.77 -13.46 30.73
C PRO A 389 -17.15 -12.82 30.53
N ALA A 390 -17.81 -12.38 31.60
CA ALA A 390 -19.09 -11.68 31.51
C ALA A 390 -18.91 -10.39 30.69
N ASN A 391 -19.84 -10.13 29.75
CA ASN A 391 -19.86 -9.03 28.78
C ASN A 391 -18.97 -7.84 29.16
N MET A 392 -17.75 -7.80 28.64
CA MET A 392 -16.98 -6.56 28.57
C MET A 392 -17.63 -5.68 27.52
N ASP A 393 -18.03 -4.47 27.89
CA ASP A 393 -18.42 -3.44 26.94
C ASP A 393 -17.20 -3.11 26.06
N VAL A 394 -17.37 -3.08 24.74
CA VAL A 394 -16.32 -2.73 23.77
C VAL A 394 -15.73 -1.36 24.08
N HIS A 395 -16.53 -0.44 24.63
CA HIS A 395 -16.09 0.87 25.11
C HIS A 395 -15.19 0.79 26.36
N GLU A 396 -15.45 -0.13 27.28
CA GLU A 396 -14.61 -0.36 28.47
C GLU A 396 -13.27 -0.99 28.07
N PHE A 397 -13.26 -1.87 27.06
CA PHE A 397 -12.04 -2.49 26.54
C PHE A 397 -11.16 -1.50 25.76
N HIS A 398 -11.74 -0.67 24.88
CA HIS A 398 -11.02 0.43 24.22
C HIS A 398 -10.43 1.43 25.23
N ALA A 399 -11.15 1.72 26.32
CA ALA A 399 -10.65 2.59 27.38
C ALA A 399 -9.45 1.99 28.11
N ARG A 400 -9.48 0.68 28.40
CA ARG A 400 -8.36 -0.02 29.07
C ARG A 400 -7.11 -0.09 28.20
N LEU A 401 -7.23 -0.41 26.92
CA LEU A 401 -6.10 -0.45 25.99
C LEU A 401 -5.49 0.92 25.70
N ASN A 402 -6.31 1.98 25.66
CA ASN A 402 -5.81 3.35 25.49
C ASN A 402 -5.18 3.94 26.76
N PHE A 403 -5.51 3.41 27.96
CA PHE A 403 -4.89 3.83 29.21
C PHE A 403 -3.44 3.34 29.34
N ASP A 404 -3.13 2.12 28.85
CA ASP A 404 -1.77 1.58 28.86
C ASP A 404 -0.83 2.23 27.83
N VAL A 405 -1.38 2.84 26.77
CA VAL A 405 -0.57 3.62 25.81
C VAL A 405 -0.19 5.01 26.36
N LYS A 406 -0.98 5.56 27.28
CA LYS A 406 -0.71 6.87 27.92
C LYS A 406 0.14 6.79 29.19
N SER A 407 0.48 5.60 29.68
CA SER A 407 1.24 5.39 30.92
C SER A 407 2.76 5.24 30.71
N LEU A 408 3.28 5.42 29.50
CA LEU A 408 4.72 5.61 29.29
C LEU A 408 5.12 7.02 29.77
N PRO A 409 6.03 7.14 30.76
CA PRO A 409 6.44 8.45 31.25
C PRO A 409 7.20 9.17 30.13
N LEU A 410 6.78 10.42 29.86
CA LEU A 410 7.59 11.40 29.17
C LEU A 410 8.97 11.47 29.84
N LEU A 411 9.98 10.93 29.17
CA LEU A 411 11.39 11.19 29.41
C LEU A 411 12.04 11.55 28.08
#